data_AF-A0A1A8IWD9-F1
#
_entry.id   AF-A0A1A8IWD9-F1
#
_cell.length_a   1.000
_cell.length_b   1.000
_cell.length_c   1.000
_cell.angle_alpha   90.00
_cell.angle_beta   90.00
_cell.angle_gamma   90.00
#
_symmetry.space_group_name_H-M   'P 1'
#
loop_
_entity.id
_entity.type
_entity.pdbx_description
1 polymer ?
#
loop_
_entity_poly.entity_id
_entity_poly.type
_entity_poly.pdbx_seq_one_letter_code
_entity_poly.pdbx_strand_id
1 'polypeptide(L)'
;GRLDRLVTFKGQNVSAVQSSTGENPCEATPLDFVFVIDSSRSIRPNDYEKVKTFIIQILQFLDIGHNSTRVGLLQYGSVVEPEFSLNTYNSRAQVEQA
;
A
#
# COMPACT_ATOMS: atom_id res chain seq x y z
N GLY A 1 25.57 -19.70 -21.46
CA GLY A 1 24.11 -19.68 -21.75
C GLY A 1 23.64 -18.23 -21.79
N ARG A 2 22.37 -17.96 -22.11
CA ARG A 2 21.84 -16.59 -22.23
C ARG A 2 21.85 -15.78 -20.91
N LEU A 3 22.24 -16.38 -19.80
CA LEU A 3 22.30 -15.75 -18.47
C LEU A 3 23.64 -15.08 -18.15
N ASP A 4 24.74 -15.43 -18.84
CA ASP A 4 26.07 -14.89 -18.51
C ASP A 4 26.31 -13.49 -19.13
N ARG A 5 25.51 -13.11 -20.13
CA ARG A 5 25.59 -11.79 -20.80
C ARG A 5 24.80 -10.69 -20.11
N LEU A 6 23.89 -11.00 -19.18
CA LEU A 6 23.08 -9.99 -18.49
C LEU A 6 23.83 -9.36 -17.30
N VAL A 7 24.87 -10.02 -16.79
CA VAL A 7 25.59 -9.59 -15.59
C VAL A 7 26.80 -8.68 -15.91
N THR A 8 27.16 -8.51 -17.19
CA THR A 8 28.20 -7.54 -17.59
C THR A 8 27.57 -6.31 -18.23
N PHE A 9 27.11 -5.37 -17.42
CA PHE A 9 26.90 -3.98 -17.86
C PHE A 9 28.20 -3.21 -17.65
N LYS A 10 28.90 -2.90 -18.74
CA LYS A 10 29.99 -1.92 -18.76
C LYS A 10 29.42 -0.53 -18.99
N GLY A 11 29.49 0.30 -17.94
CA GLY A 11 29.89 1.71 -18.03
C GLY A 11 28.79 2.76 -18.16
N GLN A 12 28.86 3.76 -17.27
CA GLN A 12 28.93 5.17 -17.69
C GLN A 12 29.48 6.03 -16.53
N ASN A 13 30.55 6.77 -16.83
CA ASN A 13 31.10 7.80 -15.94
C ASN A 13 30.38 9.11 -16.29
N VAL A 14 29.41 9.53 -15.48
CA VAL A 14 28.56 10.69 -15.77
C VAL A 14 29.06 11.93 -15.03
N SER A 15 29.94 12.67 -15.70
CA SER A 15 30.25 14.07 -15.37
C SER A 15 29.65 14.98 -16.44
N ALA A 16 28.39 15.38 -16.25
CA ALA A 16 27.81 16.57 -16.88
C ALA A 16 26.53 16.98 -16.13
N VAL A 17 26.55 18.18 -15.57
CA VAL A 17 25.47 18.87 -14.87
C VAL A 17 24.56 19.54 -15.91
N GLN A 18 23.23 19.44 -15.80
CA GLN A 18 22.33 20.59 -15.55
C GLN A 18 20.85 20.17 -15.39
N SER A 19 20.25 20.81 -14.38
CA SER A 19 18.87 20.81 -13.89
C SER A 19 17.76 20.98 -14.94
N SER A 20 16.78 20.08 -14.91
CA SER A 20 15.39 20.34 -15.28
C SER A 20 14.51 19.57 -14.28
N THR A 21 13.94 20.29 -13.30
CA THR A 21 12.92 19.84 -12.32
C THR A 21 12.96 18.35 -11.99
N GLY A 22 13.78 17.99 -11.00
CA GLY A 22 13.98 16.62 -10.56
C GLY A 22 12.73 16.03 -9.95
N GLU A 23 11.95 15.32 -10.76
CA GLU A 23 11.16 14.20 -10.28
C GLU A 23 12.02 12.96 -10.49
N ASN A 24 12.44 12.35 -9.39
CA ASN A 24 12.96 11.00 -9.46
C ASN A 24 11.76 10.11 -9.83
N PRO A 25 11.75 9.40 -10.97
CA PRO A 25 10.62 8.52 -11.34
C PRO A 25 10.45 7.33 -10.37
N CYS A 26 11.34 7.21 -9.38
CA CYS A 26 11.32 6.23 -8.30
C CYS A 26 10.88 6.84 -6.95
N GLU A 27 10.47 8.11 -6.91
CA GLU A 27 9.93 8.72 -5.70
C GLU A 27 8.52 8.18 -5.45
N ALA A 28 8.32 7.61 -4.25
CA ALA A 28 7.03 7.04 -3.87
C ALA A 28 5.99 8.15 -3.84
N THR A 29 5.02 8.08 -4.75
CA THR A 29 3.92 9.04 -4.79
C THR A 29 2.96 8.75 -3.65
N PRO A 30 2.48 9.78 -2.92
CA PRO A 30 1.46 9.58 -1.89
C PRO A 30 0.23 8.85 -2.47
N LEU A 31 -0.28 7.87 -1.72
CA LEU A 31 -1.35 6.98 -2.16
C LEU A 31 -2.47 6.94 -1.13
N ASP A 32 -3.71 7.07 -1.60
CA ASP A 32 -4.89 6.80 -0.77
C ASP A 32 -5.41 5.39 -1.07
N PHE A 33 -5.37 4.53 -0.07
CA PHE A 33 -5.84 3.15 -0.16
C PHE A 33 -7.03 2.93 0.75
N VAL A 34 -8.18 2.52 0.21
CA VAL A 34 -9.40 2.26 0.99
C VAL A 34 -9.82 0.80 0.84
N PHE A 35 -9.93 0.10 1.97
CA PHE A 35 -10.54 -1.22 2.03
C PHE A 35 -12.05 -1.11 2.16
N VAL A 36 -12.77 -1.85 1.32
CA VAL A 36 -14.23 -2.00 1.38
C VAL A 36 -14.53 -3.47 1.65
N ILE A 37 -14.98 -3.79 2.86
CA ILE A 37 -15.17 -5.17 3.32
C ILE A 37 -16.65 -5.54 3.24
N ASP A 38 -16.96 -6.67 2.59
CA ASP A 38 -18.30 -7.26 2.67
C ASP A 38 -18.50 -7.94 4.03
N SER A 39 -19.43 -7.42 4.82
CA SER A 39 -19.88 -7.97 6.11
C SER A 39 -21.34 -8.46 6.06
N SER A 40 -21.85 -8.73 4.85
CA SER A 40 -23.20 -9.25 4.65
C SER A 40 -23.43 -10.61 5.31
N ARG A 41 -24.70 -10.96 5.52
CA ARG A 41 -25.11 -12.21 6.18
C ARG A 41 -24.66 -13.49 5.44
N SER A 42 -24.24 -13.40 4.17
CA SER A 42 -23.69 -14.52 3.41
C SER A 42 -22.25 -14.87 3.78
N ILE A 43 -21.52 -13.94 4.41
CA ILE A 43 -20.13 -14.15 4.79
C ILE A 43 -20.07 -14.94 6.09
N ARG A 44 -19.34 -16.06 6.06
CA ARG A 44 -19.15 -16.89 7.26
C ARG A 44 -18.07 -16.27 8.15
N PRO A 45 -18.14 -16.44 9.48
CA PRO A 45 -17.12 -15.88 10.39
C PRO A 45 -15.70 -16.26 10.03
N ASN A 46 -15.45 -17.52 9.64
CA ASN A 46 -14.12 -17.97 9.22
C ASN A 46 -13.63 -17.31 7.92
N ASP A 47 -14.55 -16.97 7.00
CA ASP A 47 -14.17 -16.27 5.77
C ASP A 47 -13.90 -14.79 6.05
N TYR A 48 -14.63 -14.19 6.99
CA TYR A 48 -14.36 -12.84 7.49
C TYR A 48 -12.96 -12.72 8.11
N GLU A 49 -12.55 -13.69 8.93
CA GLU A 49 -11.20 -13.71 9.51
C GLU A 49 -10.09 -13.88 8.44
N LYS A 50 -10.36 -14.59 7.35
CA LYS A 50 -9.43 -14.64 6.21
C LYS A 50 -9.30 -13.29 5.53
N VAL A 51 -10.39 -12.52 5.40
CA VAL A 51 -10.34 -11.16 4.83
C VAL A 51 -9.48 -10.25 5.71
N LYS A 52 -9.64 -10.28 7.04
CA LYS A 52 -8.78 -9.54 7.96
C LYS A 52 -7.31 -9.92 7.80
N THR A 53 -7.02 -11.22 7.75
CA THR A 53 -5.65 -11.72 7.53
C THR A 53 -5.06 -11.22 6.22
N PHE A 54 -5.85 -11.23 5.14
CA PHE A 54 -5.44 -10.73 3.83
C PHE A 54 -5.15 -9.22 3.85
N ILE A 55 -5.97 -8.43 4.54
CA ILE A 55 -5.73 -6.99 4.73
C ILE A 55 -4.40 -6.77 5.46
N ILE A 56 -4.16 -7.46 6.58
CA ILE A 56 -2.89 -7.38 7.32
C ILE A 56 -1.69 -7.71 6.41
N GLN A 57 -1.82 -8.74 5.56
CA GLN A 57 -0.77 -9.09 4.60
C GLN A 57 -0.52 -7.98 3.57
N ILE A 58 -1.56 -7.30 3.07
CA ILE A 58 -1.39 -6.14 2.18
C ILE A 58 -0.67 -5.00 2.89
N LEU A 59 -1.06 -4.69 4.13
CA LEU A 59 -0.45 -3.59 4.90
C LEU A 59 1.07 -3.76 5.02
N GLN A 60 1.58 -4.99 5.01
CA GLN A 60 3.03 -5.29 5.05
C GLN A 60 3.81 -4.71 3.88
N PHE A 61 3.17 -4.47 2.73
CA PHE A 61 3.79 -3.92 1.52
C PHE A 61 3.61 -2.42 1.36
N LEU A 62 2.75 -1.79 2.17
CA LEU A 62 2.48 -0.36 2.10
C LEU A 62 3.41 0.42 3.03
N ASP A 63 3.97 1.51 2.53
CA ASP A 63 4.62 2.52 3.35
C ASP A 63 3.55 3.48 3.89
N ILE A 64 3.07 3.25 5.12
CA ILE A 64 1.92 3.94 5.71
C ILE A 64 2.39 5.16 6.51
N GLY A 65 1.85 6.32 6.18
CA GLY A 65 2.19 7.59 6.82
C GLY A 65 1.44 8.75 6.21
N HIS A 66 1.45 9.89 6.91
CA HIS A 66 0.70 11.09 6.52
C HIS A 66 1.09 11.65 5.14
N ASN A 67 2.37 11.51 4.77
CA ASN A 67 2.93 11.99 3.50
C ASN A 67 3.29 10.84 2.55
N SER A 68 2.81 9.62 2.82
CA SER A 68 3.04 8.43 1.99
C SER A 68 1.70 7.75 1.71
N THR A 69 1.51 6.49 2.12
CA THR A 69 0.23 5.80 1.95
C THR A 69 -0.70 6.10 3.13
N ARG A 70 -1.89 6.60 2.85
CA ARG A 70 -2.98 6.73 3.81
C ARG A 70 -3.95 5.58 3.64
N VAL A 71 -4.45 5.03 4.74
CA VAL A 71 -5.32 3.86 4.73
C VAL A 71 -6.66 4.18 5.38
N GLY A 72 -7.74 3.88 4.67
CA GLY A 72 -9.11 3.93 5.19
C GLY A 72 -9.76 2.56 5.11
N LEU A 73 -10.79 2.34 5.92
CA LEU A 73 -11.53 1.08 5.94
C LEU A 73 -13.00 1.34 6.22
N LEU A 74 -13.86 0.74 5.41
CA LEU A 74 -15.29 0.68 5.64
C LEU A 74 -15.80 -0.72 5.39
N GLN A 75 -16.82 -1.11 6.16
CA GLN A 75 -17.54 -2.34 5.94
C GLN A 75 -18.93 -2.05 5.37
N TYR A 76 -19.43 -2.95 4.54
CA TYR A 76 -20.76 -2.86 3.97
C TYR A 76 -21.52 -4.18 4.17
N GLY A 77 -22.76 -4.06 4.65
CA GLY A 77 -23.69 -5.17 4.79
C GLY A 77 -25.11 -4.68 4.57
N SER A 78 -25.95 -4.74 5.61
CA SER A 78 -27.27 -4.08 5.58
C SER A 78 -27.17 -2.55 5.58
N VAL A 79 -26.09 -2.03 6.16
CA VAL A 79 -25.72 -0.61 6.22
C VAL A 79 -24.24 -0.48 5.88
N VAL A 80 -23.83 0.73 5.51
CA VAL A 80 -22.42 1.08 5.32
C VAL A 80 -21.90 1.67 6.62
N GLU A 81 -20.81 1.11 7.13
CA GLU A 81 -20.18 1.53 8.39
C GLU A 81 -18.72 1.86 8.12
N PRO A 82 -18.32 3.15 8.18
CA PRO A 82 -16.93 3.53 8.14
C PRO A 82 -16.26 3.16 9.48
N GLU A 83 -15.26 2.29 9.44
CA GLU A 83 -14.47 1.92 10.63
C GLU A 83 -13.44 3.02 10.93
N PHE A 84 -12.72 3.48 9.92
CA PHE A 84 -11.82 4.62 10.02
C PHE A 84 -11.54 5.29 8.68
N SER A 85 -11.23 6.59 8.73
CA SER A 85 -10.93 7.42 7.57
C SER A 85 -9.43 7.46 7.26
N LEU A 86 -9.07 7.91 6.06
CA LEU A 86 -7.68 8.00 5.58
C LEU A 86 -6.71 8.75 6.51
N ASN A 87 -7.21 9.72 7.29
CA ASN A 87 -6.38 10.54 8.18
C ASN A 87 -6.41 10.06 9.65
N THR A 88 -7.05 8.92 9.95
CA THR A 88 -7.20 8.42 11.32
C THR A 88 -5.88 7.86 11.87
N TYR A 89 -5.14 7.11 11.06
CA TYR A 89 -3.91 6.43 11.48
C TYR A 89 -2.72 6.82 10.60
N ASN A 90 -1.55 6.97 11.22
CA ASN A 90 -0.33 7.44 10.56
C ASN A 90 0.81 6.43 10.63
N SER A 91 0.53 5.19 11.05
CA SER A 91 1.50 4.10 11.03
C SER A 91 0.79 2.77 10.84
N ARG A 92 1.50 1.80 10.25
CA ARG A 92 1.01 0.43 10.08
C ARG A 92 0.52 -0.19 11.39
N ALA A 93 1.29 -0.04 12.47
CA ALA A 93 0.94 -0.62 13.77
C ALA A 93 -0.39 -0.08 14.32
N GLN A 94 -0.73 1.18 14.04
CA GLN A 94 -2.02 1.74 14.44
C GLN A 94 -3.18 1.18 13.60
N VAL A 95 -2.97 1.01 12.29
CA VAL A 95 -3.97 0.38 11.40
C VAL A 95 -4.20 -1.08 11.77
N GLU A 96 -3.15 -1.82 12.14
CA GLU A 96 -3.24 -3.23 12.56
C GLU A 96 -3.93 -3.43 13.92
N GLN A 97 -3.98 -2.39 14.75
CA GLN A 97 -4.60 -2.42 16.09
C GLN A 97 -6.05 -1.89 16.11
N ALA A 98 -6.53 -1.37 14.99
CA ALA A 98 -7.91 -0.90 14.81
C ALA A 98 -8.88 -2.07 14.80
#